data_AF-A0A7V2RTC9-F1
#
_entry.id   AF-A0A7V2RTC9-F1
#
_cell.length_a   1.000
_cell.length_b   1.000
_cell.length_c   1.000
_cell.angle_alpha   90.00
_cell.angle_beta   90.00
_cell.angle_gamma   90.00
#
_symmetry.space_group_name_H-M   'P 1'
#
loop_
_entity.id
_entity.type
_entity.pdbx_description
1 polymer ?
#
loop_
_entity_poly.entity_id
_entity_poly.type
_entity_poly.pdbx_seq_one_letter_code
_entity_poly.pdbx_strand_id
1 'polypeptide(L)' 'MSGWHFTTGTGQIGPLATEDARRFARSHPEALCWRPGFSEWQPVAEVPELLQ' A
#
# COMPACT_ATOMS: atom_id res chain seq x y z
N MET A 1 9.12 -13.38 3.45
CA MET A 1 8.51 -12.66 2.31
C MET A 1 7.35 -11.83 2.85
N SER A 2 7.63 -10.62 3.31
CA SER A 2 6.63 -9.63 3.73
C SER A 2 6.31 -8.74 2.55
N GLY A 3 5.03 -8.62 2.19
CA GLY A 3 4.58 -7.79 1.08
C GLY A 3 3.65 -6.68 1.55
N TRP A 4 3.38 -5.75 0.64
CA TRP A 4 2.44 -4.66 0.86
C TRP A 4 1.02 -5.09 0.51
N HIS A 5 0.09 -4.76 1.37
CA HIS A 5 -1.33 -4.91 1.13
C HIS A 5 -1.95 -3.55 0.93
N PHE A 6 -2.96 -3.47 0.07
CA PHE A 6 -3.69 -2.26 -0.24
C PHE A 6 -5.19 -2.50 -0.14
N THR A 7 -5.95 -1.47 0.22
CA THR A 7 -7.42 -1.50 0.13
C THR A 7 -7.97 -0.17 -0.36
N THR A 8 -8.93 -0.24 -1.28
CA THR A 8 -9.57 0.90 -1.94
C THR A 8 -11.07 0.98 -1.60
N GLY A 9 -11.50 0.37 -0.49
CA GLY A 9 -12.90 0.31 -0.04
C GLY A 9 -13.78 -0.69 -0.80
N THR A 10 -13.43 -1.02 -2.05
CA THR A 10 -14.12 -2.03 -2.87
C THR A 10 -13.46 -3.41 -2.83
N GLY A 11 -12.25 -3.51 -2.27
CA GLY A 11 -11.51 -4.75 -2.15
C GLY A 11 -10.15 -4.58 -1.50
N GLN A 12 -9.45 -5.68 -1.29
CA GLN A 12 -8.07 -5.74 -0.81
C GLN A 12 -7.18 -6.35 -1.89
N ILE A 13 -5.99 -5.79 -2.10
CA ILE A 13 -5.01 -6.20 -3.09
C ILE A 13 -3.69 -6.51 -2.37
N GLY A 14 -3.01 -7.60 -2.75
CA GLY A 14 -1.70 -7.98 -2.23
C GLY A 14 -1.65 -9.41 -1.70
N PRO A 15 -0.47 -9.88 -1.25
CA PRO A 15 0.75 -9.11 -1.02
C PRO A 15 1.48 -8.71 -2.31
N LEU A 16 1.77 -7.42 -2.49
CA LEU A 16 2.59 -6.87 -3.57
C LEU A 16 4.04 -6.68 -3.10
N ALA A 17 4.99 -6.84 -4.02
CA ALA A 17 6.38 -6.42 -3.79
C ALA A 17 6.46 -4.89 -3.76
N THR A 18 7.51 -4.34 -3.14
CA THR A 18 7.68 -2.87 -2.99
C THR A 18 7.59 -2.12 -4.32
N GLU A 19 8.07 -2.71 -5.42
CA GLU A 19 8.03 -2.07 -6.74
C GLU A 19 6.60 -1.98 -7.30
N ASP A 20 5.82 -3.06 -7.22
CA ASP A 20 4.40 -3.08 -7.62
C ASP A 20 3.54 -2.23 -6.68
N ALA A 21 3.86 -2.26 -5.38
CA ALA A 21 3.22 -1.46 -4.36
C ALA A 21 3.33 0.03 -4.65
N ARG A 22 4.53 0.50 -5.05
CA ARG A 22 4.75 1.89 -5.49
C ARG A 22 3.95 2.24 -6.72
N ARG A 23 3.88 1.34 -7.70
CA ARG A 23 3.07 1.57 -8.91
C ARG A 23 1.59 1.68 -8.56
N PHE A 24 1.08 0.77 -7.72
CA PHE A 24 -0.31 0.79 -7.27
C PHE A 24 -0.62 2.07 -6.47
N ALA A 25 0.26 2.43 -5.55
CA ALA A 25 0.15 3.62 -4.72
C ALA A 25 0.06 4.92 -5.54
N ARG A 26 0.87 5.05 -6.59
CA ARG A 26 0.81 6.22 -7.48
C ARG A 26 -0.48 6.28 -8.30
N SER A 27 -1.08 5.14 -8.62
CA SER A 27 -2.35 5.06 -9.34
C SER A 27 -3.57 5.25 -8.43
N HIS A 28 -3.43 4.94 -7.13
CA HIS A 28 -4.49 4.99 -6.13
C HIS A 28 -4.02 5.73 -4.86
N PRO A 29 -3.81 7.05 -4.91
CA PRO A 29 -3.38 7.83 -3.75
C PRO A 29 -4.42 7.83 -2.62
N GLU A 30 -5.69 7.55 -2.93
CA GLU A 30 -6.79 7.39 -1.97
C GLU A 30 -6.82 6.03 -1.27
N ALA A 31 -6.00 5.07 -1.69
CA ALA A 31 -5.94 3.75 -1.08
C ALA A 31 -5.29 3.80 0.31
N LEU A 32 -5.65 2.83 1.15
CA LEU A 32 -4.90 2.51 2.36
C LEU A 32 -3.90 1.41 2.06
N CYS A 33 -2.73 1.46 2.68
CA CYS A 33 -1.69 0.46 2.60
C CYS A 33 -1.36 -0.11 3.98
N TRP A 34 -0.90 -1.35 4.00
CA TRP A 34 -0.43 -2.01 5.22
C TRP A 34 0.69 -2.99 4.87
N ARG A 35 1.63 -3.17 5.80
CA ARG A 35 2.67 -4.18 5.71
C ARG A 35 3.00 -4.76 7.07
N PRO A 36 3.61 -5.95 7.14
CA PRO A 36 4.12 -6.49 8.39
C PRO A 36 5.07 -5.49 9.07
N GLY A 37 4.73 -5.09 10.29
CA GLY A 37 5.42 -4.04 11.06
C GLY A 37 4.62 -2.76 11.25
N PHE A 38 3.53 -2.56 10.50
CA PHE A 38 2.59 -1.46 10.74
C PHE A 38 1.50 -1.90 11.74
N SER A 39 1.19 -1.02 12.69
CA SER A 39 0.14 -1.25 13.69
C SER A 39 -1.27 -1.26 13.07
N GLU A 40 -1.47 -0.45 12.02
CA GLU A 40 -2.76 -0.27 11.35
C GLU A 40 -2.57 0.12 9.88
N TRP A 41 -3.67 0.11 9.12
CA TRP A 41 -3.69 0.57 7.73
C TRP A 41 -3.43 2.07 7.68
N GLN A 42 -2.49 2.50 6.83
CA GLN A 42 -2.14 3.91 6.67
C GLN A 42 -2.48 4.39 5.26
N PRO A 43 -2.94 5.64 5.09
CA PRO A 43 -3.14 6.21 3.77
C PRO A 43 -1.86 6.15 2.94
N VAL A 44 -1.96 5.72 1.69
CA VAL A 44 -0.81 5.69 0.78
C VAL A 44 -0.15 7.06 0.66
N ALA A 45 -0.95 8.12 0.64
CA ALA A 45 -0.48 9.50 0.62
C ALA A 45 0.41 9.87 1.82
N GLU A 46 0.27 9.18 2.96
CA GLU A 46 1.07 9.40 4.17
C GLU A 46 2.31 8.50 4.25
N VAL A 47 2.55 7.64 3.26
CA VAL A 47 3.68 6.72 3.22
C VAL A 47 4.63 7.11 2.07
N PRO A 48 5.65 7.95 2.33
CA PRO A 48 6.56 8.44 1.29
C PRO A 48 7.31 7.32 0.56
N GLU A 49 7.57 6.18 1.23
CA GLU A 49 8.25 5.01 0.66
C GLU A 49 7.53 4.44 -0.57
N LEU A 50 6.21 4.60 -0.62
CA LEU A 50 5.37 4.17 -1.74
C LEU A 50 5.26 5.23 -2.85
N LEU A 51 5.58 6.49 -2.53
CA LEU A 51 5.54 7.63 -3.46
C LEU A 51 6.89 7.89 -4.13
N GLN A 52 7.92 7.09 -3.83
CA GLN A 52 9.24 7.15 -4.48
C GLN A 52 9.26 6.60 -5.91
#